data_AF-I4G4C7-F1
#
_entry.id   AF-I4G4C7-F1
#
_cell.length_a   1.000
_cell.length_b   1.000
_cell.length_c   1.000
_cell.angle_alpha   90.00
_cell.angle_beta   90.00
_cell.angle_gamma   90.00
#
_symmetry.space_group_name_H-M   'P 1'
#
loop_
_entity.id
_entity.type
_entity.pdbx_description
1 polymer ?
#
loop_
_entity_poly.entity_id
_entity_poly.type
_entity_poly.pdbx_seq_one_letter_code
_entity_poly.pdbx_strand_id
1 'polypeptide(L)'
;MAKNKIVVLSDVHIGTNVPTNWYQKSFHEPYLSAILDYVIDNADSIQELILLGDLFDFWTYPPNFTPPATVDIVNANPNIFGATGKLSQALTALQGNVTYVNGNHDMNVTQTDLNNIQNSANYKIKYCSDTIYYVTSSNGQKMAFTHGNIFTMFNAPDLQSSLSPLPVGHFVTRAIGYMLNNTLTPGQTVADLSGQGNPNGIDLSGLVSSVSSLITSGNLVSAVLDYIIKVTGIPENEPIILANGQTKTMADAKQIYSGLQDQWIADWGGGTNGEMITGKSAIADLSGTYIAWFAQQSALESNSNLIVLGHTHAPKLGITNGFVQYVNDGFECPSSPDVPPQTFTFAVIDTDTCQSNVCQVIKQNNSYQIVPFAAPPDSVISSMSMDYSCYVSIDNTQGKSTLTLTKPATNEHGYYVVSPPQQINPGEQVKFWLQDAPGLSGTQGSAVYSQVGGNSLTFDYACPTGLSSNSCSGANFYTSNDGVNWGQLNQVKKSGHPFFVKFVL
;
A
#
# COMPACT_ATOMS: atom_id res chain seq x y z
N MET A 1 -28.48 14.96 0.90
CA MET A 1 -27.15 15.61 0.92
C MET A 1 -26.35 15.04 -0.26
N ALA A 2 -25.29 15.69 -0.72
CA ALA A 2 -24.44 15.09 -1.76
C ALA A 2 -23.71 13.88 -1.16
N LYS A 3 -23.67 12.76 -1.91
CA LYS A 3 -22.86 11.60 -1.56
C LYS A 3 -21.42 11.87 -2.01
N ASN A 4 -20.58 12.32 -1.09
CA ASN A 4 -19.21 12.74 -1.38
C ASN A 4 -18.18 12.04 -0.49
N LYS A 5 -18.57 10.92 0.17
CA LYS A 5 -17.65 10.13 0.99
C LYS A 5 -17.37 8.76 0.38
N ILE A 6 -16.13 8.32 0.44
CA ILE A 6 -15.75 6.92 0.24
C ILE A 6 -15.33 6.35 1.60
N VAL A 7 -15.86 5.17 1.95
CA VAL A 7 -15.37 4.38 3.09
C VAL A 7 -14.46 3.29 2.54
N VAL A 8 -13.31 3.08 3.16
CA VAL A 8 -12.33 2.06 2.76
C VAL A 8 -12.04 1.13 3.93
N LEU A 9 -12.04 -0.16 3.65
CA LEU A 9 -11.81 -1.25 4.60
C LEU A 9 -10.88 -2.30 3.95
N SER A 10 -9.77 -2.63 4.60
CA SER A 10 -8.84 -3.69 4.19
C SER A 10 -8.50 -4.65 5.34
N ASP A 11 -7.71 -5.68 5.06
CA ASP A 11 -7.00 -6.47 6.06
C ASP A 11 -7.92 -7.02 7.17
N VAL A 12 -9.05 -7.60 6.74
CA VAL A 12 -10.04 -8.24 7.62
C VAL A 12 -9.72 -9.73 7.81
N HIS A 13 -9.19 -10.36 6.77
CA HIS A 13 -8.67 -11.73 6.77
C HIS A 13 -9.67 -12.79 7.22
N ILE A 14 -10.91 -12.72 6.73
CA ILE A 14 -11.96 -13.67 7.07
C ILE A 14 -11.65 -15.04 6.45
N GLY A 15 -11.46 -16.05 7.30
CA GLY A 15 -11.33 -17.45 6.91
C GLY A 15 -12.52 -18.31 7.34
N THR A 16 -12.34 -19.63 7.39
CA THR A 16 -13.36 -20.58 7.88
C THR A 16 -13.35 -20.74 9.41
N ASN A 17 -12.68 -19.82 10.12
CA ASN A 17 -12.56 -19.80 11.58
C ASN A 17 -11.77 -21.01 12.13
N VAL A 18 -10.80 -21.52 11.36
CA VAL A 18 -9.82 -22.46 11.93
C VAL A 18 -8.92 -21.70 12.93
N PRO A 19 -8.35 -22.36 13.95
CA PRO A 19 -7.62 -21.68 15.01
C PRO A 19 -6.44 -20.81 14.56
N THR A 20 -5.87 -21.08 13.38
CA THR A 20 -4.77 -20.33 12.80
C THR A 20 -5.18 -19.10 11.98
N ASN A 21 -6.45 -18.95 11.62
CA ASN A 21 -6.89 -17.77 10.87
C ASN A 21 -6.82 -16.52 11.76
N TRP A 22 -6.32 -15.40 11.23
CA TRP A 22 -6.26 -14.16 12.00
C TRP A 22 -7.64 -13.70 12.44
N TYR A 23 -8.61 -13.70 11.52
CA TYR A 23 -9.99 -13.47 11.89
C TYR A 23 -10.59 -14.64 12.67
N GLN A 24 -10.91 -14.36 13.93
CA GLN A 24 -11.71 -15.21 14.81
C GLN A 24 -13.06 -14.55 15.09
N LYS A 25 -14.14 -15.18 14.63
CA LYS A 25 -15.52 -14.66 14.71
C LYS A 25 -15.93 -14.22 16.11
N SER A 26 -15.58 -15.01 17.13
CA SER A 26 -15.93 -14.73 18.53
C SER A 26 -15.34 -13.41 19.05
N PHE A 27 -14.27 -12.93 18.43
CA PHE A 27 -13.57 -11.72 18.85
C PHE A 27 -13.76 -10.55 17.87
N HIS A 28 -13.54 -10.77 16.58
CA HIS A 28 -13.43 -9.71 15.57
C HIS A 28 -14.78 -9.32 14.93
N GLU A 29 -15.73 -10.26 14.81
CA GLU A 29 -17.02 -10.01 14.13
C GLU A 29 -17.80 -8.81 14.68
N PRO A 30 -17.85 -8.56 16.00
CA PRO A 30 -18.52 -7.39 16.54
C PRO A 30 -17.88 -6.05 16.11
N TYR A 31 -16.55 -6.00 15.94
CA TYR A 31 -15.86 -4.79 15.50
C TYR A 31 -16.15 -4.52 14.02
N LEU A 32 -16.00 -5.54 13.17
CA LEU A 32 -16.36 -5.46 11.75
C LEU A 32 -17.83 -5.07 11.55
N SER A 33 -18.74 -5.65 12.34
CA SER A 33 -20.16 -5.32 12.30
C SER A 33 -20.42 -3.85 12.63
N ALA A 34 -19.67 -3.26 13.58
CA ALA A 34 -19.81 -1.86 13.93
C ALA A 34 -19.39 -0.91 12.80
N ILE A 35 -18.37 -1.29 12.02
CA ILE A 35 -17.93 -0.52 10.83
C ILE A 35 -18.99 -0.62 9.73
N LEU A 36 -19.53 -1.81 9.48
CA LEU A 36 -20.59 -2.00 8.50
C LEU A 36 -21.88 -1.28 8.92
N ASP A 37 -22.19 -1.23 10.22
CA ASP A 37 -23.29 -0.41 10.76
C ASP A 37 -23.04 1.09 10.55
N TYR A 38 -21.80 1.57 10.74
CA TYR A 38 -21.44 2.94 10.38
C TYR A 38 -21.71 3.24 8.90
N VAL A 39 -21.36 2.32 7.99
CA VAL A 39 -21.65 2.47 6.56
C VAL A 39 -23.16 2.54 6.29
N ILE A 40 -23.94 1.66 6.92
CA ILE A 40 -25.41 1.61 6.78
C ILE A 40 -26.03 2.92 7.29
N ASP A 41 -25.66 3.35 8.49
CA ASP A 41 -26.24 4.53 9.16
C ASP A 41 -25.86 5.85 8.45
N ASN A 42 -24.76 5.86 7.68
CA ASN A 42 -24.26 7.04 6.97
C ASN A 42 -24.42 6.96 5.44
N ALA A 43 -25.21 6.00 4.93
CA ALA A 43 -25.37 5.70 3.51
C ALA A 43 -25.83 6.90 2.65
N ASP A 44 -26.53 7.87 3.24
CA ASP A 44 -26.95 9.11 2.57
C ASP A 44 -25.80 10.07 2.24
N SER A 45 -24.65 9.90 2.88
CA SER A 45 -23.42 10.67 2.61
C SER A 45 -22.33 9.86 1.91
N ILE A 46 -22.43 8.52 1.93
CA ILE A 46 -21.45 7.62 1.36
C ILE A 46 -21.79 7.35 -0.11
N GLN A 47 -20.84 7.69 -0.97
CA GLN A 47 -20.84 7.39 -2.39
C GLN A 47 -20.57 5.90 -2.62
N GLU A 48 -19.57 5.33 -1.94
CA GLU A 48 -19.06 3.98 -2.16
C GLU A 48 -18.35 3.42 -0.92
N LEU A 49 -18.45 2.10 -0.74
CA LEU A 49 -17.57 1.31 0.15
C LEU A 49 -16.55 0.56 -0.72
N ILE A 50 -15.27 0.73 -0.44
CA ILE A 50 -14.18 0.00 -1.10
C ILE A 50 -13.64 -1.05 -0.12
N LEU A 51 -13.68 -2.31 -0.54
CA LEU A 51 -13.06 -3.45 0.12
C LEU A 51 -11.66 -3.60 -0.50
N LEU A 52 -10.63 -3.07 0.17
CA LEU A 52 -9.30 -2.81 -0.37
C LEU A 52 -8.33 -3.97 -0.08
N GLY A 53 -8.71 -5.16 -0.52
CA GLY A 53 -7.90 -6.36 -0.39
C GLY A 53 -7.93 -7.01 0.99
N ASP A 54 -7.56 -8.28 1.00
CA ASP A 54 -7.43 -9.11 2.19
C ASP A 54 -8.70 -9.13 3.05
N LEU A 55 -9.86 -9.14 2.39
CA LEU A 55 -11.15 -9.41 3.05
C LEU A 55 -11.28 -10.91 3.35
N PHE A 56 -10.88 -11.74 2.38
CA PHE A 56 -10.82 -13.18 2.53
C PHE A 56 -9.39 -13.60 2.85
N ASP A 57 -9.24 -14.65 3.64
CA ASP A 57 -7.93 -15.22 3.94
C ASP A 57 -7.88 -16.66 3.44
N PHE A 58 -6.94 -16.92 2.52
CA PHE A 58 -6.62 -18.26 2.00
C PHE A 58 -5.24 -18.74 2.46
N TRP A 59 -4.46 -17.93 3.17
CA TRP A 59 -3.04 -18.21 3.43
C TRP A 59 -2.77 -18.71 4.84
N THR A 60 -3.51 -18.23 5.86
CA THR A 60 -3.25 -18.54 7.29
C THR A 60 -3.72 -19.92 7.75
N TYR A 61 -3.82 -20.89 6.84
CA TYR A 61 -4.13 -22.28 7.19
C TYR A 61 -2.84 -23.10 7.36
N PRO A 62 -2.84 -24.16 8.20
CA PRO A 62 -1.69 -25.05 8.34
C PRO A 62 -1.30 -25.69 7.00
N PRO A 63 -0.03 -26.08 6.78
CA PRO A 63 0.47 -26.52 5.47
C PRO A 63 -0.23 -27.78 4.93
N ASN A 64 -0.71 -28.65 5.81
CA ASN A 64 -1.47 -29.86 5.47
C ASN A 64 -2.96 -29.62 5.18
N PHE A 65 -3.41 -28.37 5.21
CA PHE A 65 -4.81 -27.99 4.95
C PHE A 65 -4.93 -27.36 3.57
N THR A 66 -5.78 -27.91 2.70
CA THR A 66 -6.07 -27.26 1.40
C THR A 66 -6.80 -25.94 1.66
N PRO A 67 -6.30 -24.78 1.20
CA PRO A 67 -7.03 -23.52 1.33
C PRO A 67 -8.48 -23.66 0.86
N PRO A 68 -9.47 -23.13 1.61
CA PRO A 68 -10.87 -23.28 1.25
C PRO A 68 -11.22 -22.48 0.00
N ALA A 69 -12.34 -22.82 -0.65
CA ALA A 69 -12.89 -21.95 -1.67
C ALA A 69 -13.62 -20.75 -1.04
N THR A 70 -13.78 -19.66 -1.79
CA THR A 70 -14.49 -18.46 -1.31
C THR A 70 -15.89 -18.77 -0.79
N VAL A 71 -16.61 -19.69 -1.44
CA VAL A 71 -17.95 -20.12 -1.03
C VAL A 71 -17.95 -20.79 0.36
N ASP A 72 -16.88 -21.49 0.73
CA ASP A 72 -16.77 -22.12 2.04
C ASP A 72 -16.60 -21.07 3.14
N ILE A 73 -15.79 -20.03 2.88
CA ILE A 73 -15.61 -18.90 3.81
C ILE A 73 -16.93 -18.12 3.96
N VAL A 74 -17.63 -17.86 2.85
CA VAL A 74 -18.95 -17.20 2.86
C VAL A 74 -19.95 -17.99 3.71
N ASN A 75 -20.03 -19.30 3.50
CA ASN A 75 -20.94 -20.17 4.24
C ASN A 75 -20.57 -20.28 5.73
N ALA A 76 -19.28 -20.25 6.06
CA ALA A 76 -18.81 -20.26 7.43
C ALA A 76 -19.15 -18.97 8.19
N ASN A 77 -19.45 -17.85 7.50
CA ASN A 77 -19.63 -16.52 8.10
C ASN A 77 -20.97 -15.85 7.70
N PRO A 78 -22.13 -16.45 8.03
CA PRO A 78 -23.44 -15.98 7.58
C PRO A 78 -23.85 -14.62 8.17
N ASN A 79 -23.33 -14.26 9.35
CA ASN A 79 -23.61 -12.96 9.98
C ASN A 79 -23.00 -11.78 9.22
N ILE A 80 -21.95 -12.03 8.42
CA ILE A 80 -21.32 -11.03 7.57
C ILE A 80 -21.80 -11.16 6.12
N PHE A 81 -21.71 -12.37 5.54
CA PHE A 81 -21.94 -12.59 4.10
C PHE A 81 -23.30 -13.16 3.72
N GLY A 82 -24.10 -13.60 4.69
CA GLY A 82 -25.43 -14.16 4.42
C GLY A 82 -26.39 -13.11 3.84
N ALA A 83 -27.56 -13.56 3.35
CA ALA A 83 -28.57 -12.66 2.77
C ALA A 83 -29.09 -11.57 3.73
N THR A 84 -28.97 -11.81 5.04
CA THR A 84 -29.26 -10.84 6.11
C THR A 84 -28.00 -10.41 6.86
N GLY A 85 -26.80 -10.78 6.37
CA GLY A 85 -25.53 -10.44 6.98
C GLY A 85 -25.18 -8.96 6.82
N LYS A 86 -24.27 -8.46 7.66
CA LYS A 86 -23.93 -7.04 7.73
C LYS A 86 -23.38 -6.47 6.42
N LEU A 87 -22.56 -7.23 5.68
CA LEU A 87 -22.05 -6.76 4.38
C LEU A 87 -23.17 -6.69 3.34
N SER A 88 -24.12 -7.64 3.40
CA SER A 88 -25.30 -7.62 2.53
C SER A 88 -26.21 -6.42 2.84
N GLN A 89 -26.39 -6.09 4.12
CA GLN A 89 -27.12 -4.89 4.53
C GLN A 89 -26.44 -3.60 4.05
N ALA A 90 -25.13 -3.48 4.21
CA ALA A 90 -24.35 -2.35 3.70
C ALA A 90 -24.45 -2.23 2.16
N LEU A 91 -24.36 -3.36 1.44
CA LEU A 91 -24.55 -3.40 -0.01
C LEU A 91 -25.93 -2.90 -0.44
N THR A 92 -26.99 -3.26 0.29
CA THR A 92 -28.34 -2.73 0.06
C THR A 92 -28.45 -1.25 0.37
N ALA A 93 -27.90 -0.79 1.50
CA ALA A 93 -27.94 0.61 1.90
C ALA A 93 -27.22 1.52 0.88
N LEU A 94 -26.13 1.02 0.30
CA LEU A 94 -25.36 1.71 -0.75
C LEU A 94 -25.88 1.46 -2.17
N GLN A 95 -26.99 0.74 -2.33
CA GLN A 95 -27.61 0.43 -3.63
C GLN A 95 -26.62 -0.23 -4.63
N GLY A 96 -25.75 -1.10 -4.13
CA GLY A 96 -24.75 -1.79 -4.95
C GLY A 96 -23.41 -1.07 -5.11
N ASN A 97 -23.23 0.14 -4.55
CA ASN A 97 -21.96 0.86 -4.63
C ASN A 97 -20.93 0.31 -3.65
N VAL A 98 -20.49 -0.92 -3.90
CA VAL A 98 -19.40 -1.58 -3.19
C VAL A 98 -18.43 -2.13 -4.21
N THR A 99 -17.16 -1.71 -4.15
CA THR A 99 -16.09 -2.18 -5.03
C THR A 99 -15.10 -3.02 -4.24
N TYR A 100 -14.66 -4.13 -4.83
CA TYR A 100 -13.67 -5.04 -4.29
C TYR A 100 -12.39 -4.97 -5.11
N VAL A 101 -11.26 -4.76 -4.43
CA VAL A 101 -9.91 -4.81 -4.98
C VAL A 101 -9.21 -5.97 -4.29
N ASN A 102 -8.45 -6.79 -5.02
CA ASN A 102 -7.70 -7.89 -4.40
C ASN A 102 -6.54 -7.36 -3.53
N GLY A 103 -6.23 -8.11 -2.48
CA GLY A 103 -4.96 -8.06 -1.76
C GLY A 103 -4.12 -9.31 -2.05
N ASN A 104 -3.09 -9.55 -1.25
CA ASN A 104 -2.24 -10.73 -1.43
C ASN A 104 -2.91 -12.01 -0.92
N HIS A 105 -3.61 -11.96 0.22
CA HIS A 105 -4.26 -13.15 0.80
C HIS A 105 -5.45 -13.63 -0.03
N ASP A 106 -6.07 -12.77 -0.84
CA ASP A 106 -7.23 -13.05 -1.67
C ASP A 106 -7.06 -12.73 -3.16
N MET A 107 -5.82 -12.77 -3.66
CA MET A 107 -5.46 -12.46 -5.06
C MET A 107 -6.19 -13.24 -6.16
N ASN A 108 -6.77 -14.40 -5.83
CA ASN A 108 -7.49 -15.23 -6.79
C ASN A 108 -9.03 -15.04 -6.75
N VAL A 109 -9.54 -14.15 -5.90
CA VAL A 109 -10.98 -13.86 -5.85
C VAL A 109 -11.42 -13.19 -7.14
N THR A 110 -12.48 -13.75 -7.75
CA THR A 110 -13.07 -13.26 -8.99
C THR A 110 -14.47 -12.68 -8.78
N GLN A 111 -15.01 -12.02 -9.80
CA GLN A 111 -16.41 -11.60 -9.81
C GLN A 111 -17.39 -12.78 -9.57
N THR A 112 -17.06 -13.98 -10.05
CA THR A 112 -17.88 -15.19 -9.82
C THR A 112 -17.92 -15.56 -8.36
N ASP A 113 -16.79 -15.44 -7.65
CA ASP A 113 -16.72 -15.71 -6.22
C ASP A 113 -17.55 -14.71 -5.42
N LEU A 114 -17.42 -13.41 -5.74
CA LEU A 114 -18.20 -12.33 -5.11
C LEU A 114 -19.70 -12.48 -5.35
N ASN A 115 -20.11 -13.05 -6.49
CA ASN A 115 -21.52 -13.30 -6.78
C ASN A 115 -22.19 -14.34 -5.85
N ASN A 116 -21.40 -15.13 -5.12
CA ASN A 116 -21.89 -16.07 -4.10
C ASN A 116 -22.38 -15.35 -2.84
N ILE A 117 -21.95 -14.11 -2.59
CA ILE A 117 -22.48 -13.28 -1.51
C ILE A 117 -23.92 -12.91 -1.84
N GLN A 118 -24.85 -13.37 -1.00
CA GLN A 118 -26.28 -13.23 -1.26
C GLN A 118 -26.77 -11.84 -0.83
N ASN A 119 -27.61 -11.23 -1.65
CA ASN A 119 -28.27 -9.96 -1.34
C ASN A 119 -29.75 -10.03 -1.69
N SER A 120 -30.61 -9.67 -0.74
CA SER A 120 -32.07 -9.75 -0.89
C SER A 120 -32.62 -8.79 -1.95
N ALA A 121 -31.92 -7.69 -2.20
CA ALA A 121 -32.24 -6.71 -3.25
C ALA A 121 -31.51 -6.99 -4.58
N ASN A 122 -30.82 -8.13 -4.69
CA ASN A 122 -30.06 -8.56 -5.87
C ASN A 122 -28.95 -7.58 -6.31
N TYR A 123 -28.45 -6.73 -5.40
CA TYR A 123 -27.22 -5.98 -5.63
C TYR A 123 -26.01 -6.92 -5.61
N LYS A 124 -24.96 -6.55 -6.34
CA LYS A 124 -23.71 -7.30 -6.45
C LYS A 124 -22.53 -6.39 -6.13
N ILE A 125 -21.51 -6.96 -5.47
CA ILE A 125 -20.23 -6.27 -5.28
C ILE A 125 -19.51 -6.23 -6.62
N LYS A 126 -19.01 -5.06 -6.99
CA LYS A 126 -18.25 -4.85 -8.22
C LYS A 126 -16.81 -5.28 -8.00
N TYR A 127 -16.31 -6.17 -8.86
CA TYR A 127 -14.90 -6.53 -8.91
C TYR A 127 -14.07 -5.50 -9.71
N CYS A 128 -12.97 -5.03 -9.14
CA CYS A 128 -11.93 -4.32 -9.87
C CYS A 128 -10.86 -5.32 -10.33
N SER A 129 -10.77 -5.55 -11.65
CA SER A 129 -9.76 -6.45 -12.23
C SER A 129 -8.37 -5.83 -12.31
N ASP A 130 -8.28 -4.51 -12.18
CA ASP A 130 -7.00 -3.80 -12.14
C ASP A 130 -6.44 -3.81 -10.72
N THR A 131 -5.12 -3.88 -10.63
CA THR A 131 -4.36 -3.84 -9.37
C THR A 131 -4.52 -2.54 -8.60
N ILE A 132 -4.83 -1.45 -9.31
CA ILE A 132 -5.10 -0.13 -8.74
C ILE A 132 -6.47 0.32 -9.25
N TYR A 133 -7.40 0.56 -8.33
CA TYR A 133 -8.68 1.16 -8.62
C TYR A 133 -8.55 2.69 -8.58
N TYR A 134 -9.00 3.36 -9.65
CA TYR A 134 -8.98 4.81 -9.72
C TYR A 134 -10.39 5.39 -9.64
N VAL A 135 -10.56 6.42 -8.81
CA VAL A 135 -11.78 7.23 -8.74
C VAL A 135 -11.42 8.66 -9.10
N THR A 136 -12.19 9.27 -10.00
CA THR A 136 -12.10 10.70 -10.31
C THR A 136 -13.32 11.40 -9.74
N SER A 137 -13.10 12.41 -8.92
CA SER A 137 -14.17 13.21 -8.32
C SER A 137 -14.80 14.15 -9.35
N SER A 138 -15.91 14.78 -8.96
CA SER A 138 -16.66 15.71 -9.81
C SER A 138 -15.84 16.95 -10.23
N ASN A 139 -14.83 17.33 -9.44
CA ASN A 139 -13.94 18.46 -9.73
C ASN A 139 -12.64 18.06 -10.46
N GLY A 140 -12.53 16.79 -10.88
CA GLY A 140 -11.40 16.29 -11.64
C GLY A 140 -10.21 15.82 -10.81
N GLN A 141 -10.30 15.80 -9.48
CA GLN A 141 -9.27 15.20 -8.64
C GLN A 141 -9.28 13.68 -8.77
N LYS A 142 -8.10 13.08 -8.82
CA LYS A 142 -7.92 11.64 -9.00
C LYS A 142 -7.42 10.98 -7.71
N MET A 143 -8.02 9.87 -7.36
CA MET A 143 -7.70 9.07 -6.18
C MET A 143 -7.33 7.65 -6.63
N ALA A 144 -6.27 7.09 -6.05
CA ALA A 144 -5.80 5.74 -6.30
C ALA A 144 -6.03 4.86 -5.07
N PHE A 145 -6.56 3.67 -5.27
CA PHE A 145 -6.81 2.68 -4.23
C PHE A 145 -6.14 1.37 -4.64
N THR A 146 -5.19 0.89 -3.85
CA THR A 146 -4.61 -0.44 -4.02
C THR A 146 -4.28 -1.02 -2.67
N HIS A 147 -4.31 -2.35 -2.52
CA HIS A 147 -4.00 -2.97 -1.24
C HIS A 147 -2.59 -2.61 -0.76
N GLY A 148 -1.62 -2.55 -1.68
CA GLY A 148 -0.24 -2.10 -1.41
C GLY A 148 0.80 -3.21 -1.48
N ASN A 149 0.39 -4.48 -1.41
CA ASN A 149 1.27 -5.65 -1.60
C ASN A 149 2.03 -5.63 -2.95
N ILE A 150 1.51 -4.91 -3.94
CA ILE A 150 2.12 -4.79 -5.26
C ILE A 150 3.45 -4.04 -5.26
N PHE A 151 3.72 -3.31 -4.17
CA PHE A 151 4.95 -2.56 -3.97
C PHE A 151 6.00 -3.36 -3.20
N THR A 152 5.68 -4.58 -2.78
CA THR A 152 6.51 -5.36 -1.87
C THR A 152 6.91 -6.69 -2.52
N MET A 153 8.21 -6.93 -2.61
CA MET A 153 8.80 -8.00 -3.44
C MET A 153 8.30 -9.39 -3.10
N PHE A 154 8.05 -9.67 -1.83
CA PHE A 154 7.64 -10.98 -1.36
C PHE A 154 6.13 -11.19 -1.38
N ASN A 155 5.31 -10.14 -1.40
CA ASN A 155 3.83 -10.25 -1.40
C ASN A 155 3.16 -9.74 -2.69
N ALA A 156 3.90 -9.12 -3.60
CA ALA A 156 3.41 -8.78 -4.94
C ALA A 156 3.17 -10.04 -5.77
N PRO A 157 2.14 -10.07 -6.65
CA PRO A 157 1.91 -11.18 -7.55
C PRO A 157 3.14 -11.55 -8.39
N ASP A 158 3.57 -12.81 -8.36
CA ASP A 158 4.65 -13.29 -9.22
C ASP A 158 4.07 -13.90 -10.50
N LEU A 159 4.15 -13.13 -11.60
CA LEU A 159 3.61 -13.53 -12.89
C LEU A 159 4.55 -14.41 -13.72
N GLN A 160 5.80 -14.60 -13.28
CA GLN A 160 6.81 -15.36 -14.01
C GLN A 160 7.04 -16.75 -13.42
N SER A 161 6.74 -16.94 -12.14
CA SER A 161 6.88 -18.23 -11.48
C SER A 161 5.94 -19.30 -12.06
N SER A 162 6.34 -20.56 -11.92
CA SER A 162 5.48 -21.71 -12.25
C SER A 162 4.21 -21.82 -11.40
N LEU A 163 4.06 -20.98 -10.37
CA LEU A 163 2.91 -20.93 -9.47
C LEU A 163 2.10 -19.64 -9.61
N SER A 164 2.30 -18.89 -10.69
CA SER A 164 1.64 -17.61 -10.92
C SER A 164 0.14 -17.64 -10.59
N PRO A 165 -0.40 -16.63 -9.87
CA PRO A 165 0.28 -15.42 -9.37
C PRO A 165 0.92 -15.55 -7.97
N LEU A 166 1.01 -16.76 -7.40
CA LEU A 166 1.36 -16.96 -6.00
C LEU A 166 2.77 -16.48 -5.66
N PRO A 167 2.97 -15.67 -4.60
CA PRO A 167 4.28 -15.12 -4.27
C PRO A 167 4.95 -15.83 -3.08
N VAL A 168 6.20 -15.43 -2.77
CA VAL A 168 7.00 -15.98 -1.67
C VAL A 168 6.27 -15.89 -0.32
N GLY A 169 5.57 -14.79 -0.09
CA GLY A 169 4.81 -14.50 1.14
C GLY A 169 3.78 -15.57 1.47
N HIS A 170 3.21 -16.25 0.47
CA HIS A 170 2.33 -17.39 0.73
C HIS A 170 3.04 -18.48 1.53
N PHE A 171 4.24 -18.89 1.11
CA PHE A 171 5.02 -19.92 1.79
C PHE A 171 5.45 -19.49 3.19
N VAL A 172 5.75 -18.20 3.36
CA VAL A 172 6.02 -17.61 4.68
C VAL A 172 4.79 -17.77 5.60
N THR A 173 3.62 -17.36 5.16
CA THR A 173 2.38 -17.47 5.94
C THR A 173 2.01 -18.93 6.25
N ARG A 174 2.26 -19.86 5.32
CA ARG A 174 2.04 -21.30 5.54
C ARG A 174 2.99 -21.91 6.56
N ALA A 175 4.26 -21.50 6.55
CA ALA A 175 5.24 -21.89 7.57
C ALA A 175 4.83 -21.38 8.97
N ILE A 176 4.25 -20.18 9.03
CA ILE A 176 3.72 -19.64 10.28
C ILE A 176 2.48 -20.41 10.74
N GLY A 177 1.58 -20.75 9.81
CA GLY A 177 0.45 -21.64 10.08
C GLY A 177 0.89 -23.00 10.67
N TYR A 178 2.01 -23.56 10.20
CA TYR A 178 2.62 -24.76 10.79
C TYR A 178 3.03 -24.56 12.26
N MET A 179 3.78 -23.49 12.54
CA MET A 179 4.24 -23.17 13.90
C MET A 179 3.04 -23.01 14.85
N LEU A 180 2.03 -22.25 14.43
CA LEU A 180 0.84 -21.98 15.23
C LEU A 180 0.02 -23.24 15.47
N ASN A 181 -0.17 -24.08 14.44
CA ASN A 181 -0.86 -25.36 14.59
C ASN A 181 -0.20 -26.30 15.62
N ASN A 182 1.12 -26.20 15.79
CA ASN A 182 1.88 -26.99 16.77
C ASN A 182 1.99 -26.32 18.15
N THR A 183 1.65 -25.02 18.26
CA THR A 183 1.81 -24.24 19.50
C THR A 183 0.48 -24.00 20.21
N LEU A 184 -0.61 -23.86 19.45
CA LEU A 184 -1.94 -23.60 20.01
C LEU A 184 -2.41 -24.77 20.87
N THR A 185 -2.92 -24.44 22.06
CA THR A 185 -3.55 -25.43 22.94
C THR A 185 -5.01 -25.68 22.55
N PRO A 186 -5.61 -26.83 22.92
CA PRO A 186 -7.00 -27.12 22.59
C PRO A 186 -7.97 -26.01 23.04
N GLY A 187 -8.74 -25.46 22.10
CA GLY A 187 -9.70 -24.37 22.36
C GLY A 187 -9.10 -22.97 22.28
N GLN A 188 -7.78 -22.85 22.09
CA GLN A 188 -7.09 -21.58 21.84
C GLN A 188 -7.06 -21.27 20.34
N THR A 189 -6.98 -19.99 20.01
CA THR A 189 -6.83 -19.46 18.66
C THR A 189 -5.67 -18.47 18.60
N VAL A 190 -5.25 -18.08 17.39
CA VAL A 190 -4.23 -17.03 17.21
C VAL A 190 -4.66 -15.69 17.82
N ALA A 191 -5.97 -15.41 17.88
CA ALA A 191 -6.48 -14.18 18.49
C ALA A 191 -6.19 -14.11 20.00
N ASP A 192 -5.84 -15.22 20.64
CA ASP A 192 -5.48 -15.30 22.06
C ASP A 192 -3.97 -15.10 22.31
N LEU A 193 -3.16 -14.97 21.26
CA LEU A 193 -1.70 -14.79 21.34
C LEU A 193 -1.30 -13.36 21.01
N SER A 194 -0.26 -12.82 21.64
CA SER A 194 0.31 -11.52 21.28
C SER A 194 0.97 -11.54 19.91
N GLY A 195 0.99 -10.38 19.24
CA GLY A 195 1.65 -10.14 17.96
C GLY A 195 0.94 -10.73 16.74
N GLN A 196 -0.22 -11.37 16.90
CA GLN A 196 -0.94 -11.97 15.78
C GLN A 196 -1.74 -10.92 15.02
N GLY A 197 -1.87 -11.13 13.71
CA GLY A 197 -2.52 -10.17 12.84
C GLY A 197 -1.73 -8.89 12.59
N ASN A 198 -0.48 -8.72 13.06
CA ASN A 198 0.43 -7.67 12.58
C ASN A 198 1.90 -8.13 12.45
N PRO A 199 2.25 -8.87 11.40
CA PRO A 199 1.43 -9.88 10.78
C PRO A 199 1.96 -11.24 11.20
N ASN A 200 2.20 -11.52 12.50
CA ASN A 200 2.37 -12.87 13.13
C ASN A 200 3.31 -12.94 14.36
N GLY A 201 3.85 -11.81 14.86
CA GLY A 201 4.66 -11.78 16.08
C GLY A 201 6.09 -12.31 15.92
N ILE A 202 6.54 -12.48 14.66
CA ILE A 202 7.92 -12.82 14.33
C ILE A 202 8.72 -11.53 14.19
N ASP A 203 9.82 -11.43 14.94
CA ASP A 203 10.80 -10.36 14.76
C ASP A 203 11.60 -10.59 13.46
N LEU A 204 11.51 -9.64 12.52
CA LEU A 204 12.21 -9.64 11.24
C LEU A 204 13.33 -8.59 11.18
N SER A 205 13.60 -7.87 12.27
CA SER A 205 14.56 -6.76 12.31
C SER A 205 15.98 -7.16 11.89
N GLY A 206 16.40 -8.38 12.24
CA GLY A 206 17.68 -8.95 11.81
C GLY A 206 17.80 -9.06 10.28
N LEU A 207 16.72 -9.45 9.60
CA LEU A 207 16.69 -9.52 8.13
C LEU A 207 16.72 -8.12 7.52
N VAL A 208 15.97 -7.16 8.06
CA VAL A 208 15.96 -5.76 7.60
C VAL A 208 17.38 -5.19 7.55
N SER A 209 18.16 -5.39 8.62
CA SER A 209 19.54 -4.91 8.69
C SER A 209 20.49 -5.55 7.66
N SER A 210 20.11 -6.71 7.13
CA SER A 210 20.92 -7.51 6.19
C SER A 210 20.48 -7.36 4.73
N VAL A 211 19.36 -6.69 4.44
CA VAL A 211 18.82 -6.62 3.06
C VAL A 211 19.86 -6.11 2.07
N SER A 212 20.59 -5.03 2.40
CA SER A 212 21.58 -4.45 1.50
C SER A 212 22.68 -5.45 1.11
N SER A 213 23.23 -6.20 2.07
CA SER A 213 24.26 -7.20 1.78
C SER A 213 23.71 -8.42 1.04
N LEU A 214 22.48 -8.82 1.36
CA LEU A 214 21.80 -9.94 0.73
C LEU A 214 21.48 -9.67 -0.74
N ILE A 215 21.04 -8.45 -1.07
CA ILE A 215 20.81 -8.04 -2.46
C ILE A 215 22.09 -8.12 -3.28
N THR A 216 23.18 -7.52 -2.80
CA THR A 216 24.47 -7.57 -3.51
C THR A 216 25.00 -8.99 -3.69
N SER A 217 24.65 -9.91 -2.79
CA SER A 217 25.06 -11.32 -2.89
C SER A 217 24.10 -12.22 -3.69
N GLY A 218 22.94 -11.71 -4.11
CA GLY A 218 21.93 -12.49 -4.85
C GLY A 218 21.19 -13.55 -4.03
N ASN A 219 21.22 -13.46 -2.69
CA ASN A 219 20.73 -14.53 -1.80
C ASN A 219 19.48 -14.14 -1.00
N LEU A 220 18.83 -13.01 -1.31
CA LEU A 220 17.81 -12.43 -0.46
C LEU A 220 16.61 -13.36 -0.23
N VAL A 221 16.04 -13.95 -1.29
CA VAL A 221 14.87 -14.85 -1.17
C VAL A 221 15.20 -16.08 -0.32
N SER A 222 16.31 -16.76 -0.62
CA SER A 222 16.75 -17.93 0.13
C SER A 222 17.01 -17.60 1.60
N ALA A 223 17.64 -16.46 1.89
CA ALA A 223 17.91 -16.03 3.26
C ALA A 223 16.63 -15.75 4.06
N VAL A 224 15.61 -15.15 3.43
CA VAL A 224 14.30 -14.95 4.05
C VAL A 224 13.65 -16.31 4.34
N LEU A 225 13.60 -17.21 3.36
CA LEU A 225 13.00 -18.54 3.56
C LEU A 225 13.75 -19.38 4.61
N ASP A 226 15.09 -19.31 4.63
CA ASP A 226 15.94 -19.95 5.66
C ASP A 226 15.64 -19.42 7.06
N TYR A 227 15.49 -18.10 7.19
CA TYR A 227 15.11 -17.50 8.47
C TYR A 227 13.73 -17.98 8.90
N ILE A 228 12.76 -18.00 8.00
CA ILE A 228 11.40 -18.45 8.28
C ILE A 228 11.37 -19.93 8.67
N ILE A 229 12.08 -20.81 7.96
CA ILE A 229 12.26 -22.23 8.33
C ILE A 229 12.77 -22.33 9.77
N LYS A 230 13.82 -21.55 10.10
CA LYS A 230 14.44 -21.57 11.42
C LYS A 230 13.49 -21.13 12.53
N VAL A 231 12.77 -20.03 12.36
CA VAL A 231 11.91 -19.47 13.43
C VAL A 231 10.60 -20.23 13.61
N THR A 232 10.04 -20.79 12.53
CA THR A 232 8.79 -21.55 12.58
C THR A 232 9.01 -23.03 12.91
N GLY A 233 10.23 -23.54 12.69
CA GLY A 233 10.57 -24.95 12.89
C GLY A 233 9.94 -25.89 11.85
N ILE A 234 9.38 -25.36 10.76
CA ILE A 234 8.85 -26.18 9.67
C ILE A 234 10.01 -26.97 9.02
N PRO A 235 9.89 -28.29 8.83
CA PRO A 235 10.86 -29.03 8.02
C PRO A 235 10.91 -28.47 6.60
N GLU A 236 12.11 -28.34 6.03
CA GLU A 236 12.26 -27.77 4.69
C GLU A 236 11.49 -28.54 3.60
N ASN A 237 11.33 -29.86 3.81
CA ASN A 237 10.58 -30.78 2.94
C ASN A 237 9.14 -31.04 3.42
N GLU A 238 8.61 -30.26 4.37
CA GLU A 238 7.23 -30.38 4.83
C GLU A 238 6.27 -30.13 3.66
N PRO A 239 5.30 -31.03 3.40
CA PRO A 239 4.29 -30.84 2.36
C PRO A 239 3.37 -29.63 2.64
N ILE A 240 3.37 -28.67 1.73
CA ILE A 240 2.46 -27.51 1.70
C ILE A 240 1.47 -27.72 0.56
N ILE A 241 0.19 -27.93 0.92
CA ILE A 241 -0.90 -28.12 -0.05
C ILE A 241 -1.40 -26.75 -0.51
N LEU A 242 -1.38 -26.53 -1.83
CA LEU A 242 -1.86 -25.31 -2.48
C LEU A 242 -3.35 -25.43 -2.85
N ALA A 243 -3.99 -24.28 -3.12
CA ALA A 243 -5.42 -24.22 -3.47
C ALA A 243 -5.78 -25.02 -4.74
N ASN A 244 -4.84 -25.14 -5.69
CA ASN A 244 -5.02 -25.93 -6.91
C ASN A 244 -4.79 -27.45 -6.72
N GLY A 245 -4.57 -27.90 -5.47
CA GLY A 245 -4.30 -29.30 -5.12
C GLY A 245 -2.87 -29.76 -5.35
N GLN A 246 -1.98 -28.90 -5.87
CA GLN A 246 -0.55 -29.21 -5.92
C GLN A 246 0.05 -29.21 -4.51
N THR A 247 1.12 -29.99 -4.35
CA THR A 247 1.93 -29.99 -3.13
C THR A 247 3.31 -29.43 -3.45
N LYS A 248 3.79 -28.51 -2.61
CA LYS A 248 5.12 -27.91 -2.66
C LYS A 248 5.78 -27.95 -1.30
N THR A 249 7.04 -27.56 -1.22
CA THR A 249 7.83 -27.49 0.01
C THR A 249 8.54 -26.15 0.10
N MET A 250 9.19 -25.86 1.23
CA MET A 250 10.05 -24.68 1.35
C MET A 250 11.28 -24.79 0.44
N ALA A 251 11.81 -26.00 0.23
CA ALA A 251 12.87 -26.26 -0.77
C ALA A 251 12.41 -25.91 -2.19
N ASP A 252 11.20 -26.32 -2.58
CA ASP A 252 10.63 -25.97 -3.89
C ASP A 252 10.49 -24.45 -4.03
N ALA A 253 10.00 -23.77 -2.99
CA ALA A 253 9.83 -22.32 -3.01
C ALA A 253 11.16 -21.59 -3.27
N LYS A 254 12.25 -21.98 -2.59
CA LYS A 254 13.59 -21.41 -2.86
C LYS A 254 14.01 -21.56 -4.32
N GLN A 255 13.73 -22.71 -4.93
CA GLN A 255 14.05 -22.93 -6.34
C GLN A 255 13.16 -22.10 -7.28
N ILE A 256 11.85 -22.10 -7.04
CA ILE A 256 10.85 -21.43 -7.87
C ILE A 256 11.10 -19.91 -7.91
N TYR A 257 11.45 -19.31 -6.77
CA TYR A 257 11.64 -17.85 -6.64
C TYR A 257 13.12 -17.41 -6.68
N SER A 258 14.03 -18.29 -7.09
CA SER A 258 15.48 -17.99 -7.13
C SER A 258 15.84 -16.78 -8.02
N GLY A 259 15.06 -16.51 -9.07
CA GLY A 259 15.25 -15.38 -9.99
C GLY A 259 14.48 -14.10 -9.62
N LEU A 260 13.68 -14.12 -8.55
CA LEU A 260 12.77 -13.02 -8.22
C LEU A 260 13.52 -11.71 -7.97
N GLN A 261 14.65 -11.77 -7.26
CA GLN A 261 15.45 -10.57 -6.97
C GLN A 261 15.97 -9.91 -8.25
N ASP A 262 16.56 -10.71 -9.15
CA ASP A 262 17.11 -10.20 -10.42
C ASP A 262 16.03 -9.61 -11.30
N GLN A 263 14.84 -10.23 -11.29
CA GLN A 263 13.67 -9.75 -12.01
C GLN A 263 13.24 -8.36 -11.48
N TRP A 264 13.11 -8.19 -10.17
CA TRP A 264 12.78 -6.90 -9.57
C TRP A 264 13.82 -5.83 -9.87
N ILE A 265 15.11 -6.17 -9.79
CA ILE A 265 16.19 -5.25 -10.15
C ILE A 265 16.04 -4.79 -11.60
N ALA A 266 15.74 -5.72 -12.52
CA ALA A 266 15.53 -5.42 -13.94
C ALA A 266 14.29 -4.55 -14.18
N ASP A 267 13.17 -4.86 -13.53
CA ASP A 267 11.92 -4.10 -13.63
C ASP A 267 12.08 -2.65 -13.15
N TRP A 268 12.97 -2.43 -12.18
CA TRP A 268 13.38 -1.11 -11.69
C TRP A 268 14.55 -0.49 -12.48
N GLY A 269 14.78 -0.92 -13.71
CA GLY A 269 15.74 -0.33 -14.65
C GLY A 269 17.18 -0.84 -14.51
N GLY A 270 17.44 -1.80 -13.61
CA GLY A 270 18.74 -2.41 -13.39
C GLY A 270 19.77 -1.54 -12.68
N GLY A 271 20.97 -2.09 -12.54
CA GLY A 271 22.10 -1.42 -11.88
C GLY A 271 21.82 -1.03 -10.42
N THR A 272 22.57 -0.04 -9.93
CA THR A 272 22.51 0.38 -8.52
C THR A 272 21.15 0.96 -8.12
N ASN A 273 20.42 1.60 -9.04
CA ASN A 273 19.08 2.11 -8.75
C ASN A 273 18.07 0.96 -8.60
N GLY A 274 18.10 -0.01 -9.52
CA GLY A 274 17.27 -1.21 -9.43
C GLY A 274 17.54 -2.00 -8.14
N GLU A 275 18.80 -2.17 -7.76
CA GLU A 275 19.20 -2.79 -6.49
C GLU A 275 18.65 -2.05 -5.26
N MET A 276 18.78 -0.73 -5.23
CA MET A 276 18.29 0.10 -4.12
C MET A 276 16.76 0.06 -4.00
N ILE A 277 16.03 0.19 -5.10
CA ILE A 277 14.56 0.18 -5.08
C ILE A 277 14.04 -1.21 -4.72
N THR A 278 14.68 -2.28 -5.24
CA THR A 278 14.39 -3.67 -4.82
C THR A 278 14.65 -3.84 -3.31
N GLY A 279 15.70 -3.22 -2.77
CA GLY A 279 15.96 -3.18 -1.33
C GLY A 279 14.88 -2.48 -0.53
N LYS A 280 14.38 -1.33 -1.01
CA LYS A 280 13.24 -0.64 -0.38
C LYS A 280 11.99 -1.54 -0.37
N SER A 281 11.72 -2.22 -1.49
CA SER A 281 10.58 -3.14 -1.63
C SER A 281 10.66 -4.31 -0.64
N ALA A 282 11.81 -4.96 -0.54
CA ALA A 282 12.01 -6.04 0.44
C ALA A 282 11.93 -5.55 1.89
N ILE A 283 12.44 -4.34 2.19
CA ILE A 283 12.31 -3.73 3.52
C ILE A 283 10.85 -3.38 3.84
N ALA A 284 10.06 -3.01 2.84
CA ALA A 284 8.63 -2.74 2.98
C ALA A 284 7.87 -4.01 3.37
N ASP A 285 8.17 -5.18 2.79
CA ASP A 285 7.59 -6.45 3.26
C ASP A 285 7.96 -6.76 4.72
N LEU A 286 9.23 -6.57 5.07
CA LEU A 286 9.75 -7.02 6.35
C LEU A 286 9.37 -6.11 7.53
N SER A 287 8.96 -4.87 7.25
CA SER A 287 8.76 -3.85 8.32
C SER A 287 7.74 -2.76 8.01
N GLY A 288 7.15 -2.72 6.83
CA GLY A 288 6.33 -1.60 6.33
C GLY A 288 7.16 -0.34 5.97
N THR A 289 8.45 -0.29 6.30
CA THR A 289 9.30 0.86 5.98
C THR A 289 9.41 1.04 4.47
N TYR A 290 9.32 2.29 3.98
CA TYR A 290 9.26 2.67 2.56
C TYR A 290 7.94 2.40 1.84
N ILE A 291 6.88 1.89 2.48
CA ILE A 291 5.59 1.76 1.78
C ILE A 291 5.09 3.13 1.28
N ALA A 292 5.26 4.19 2.07
CA ALA A 292 4.95 5.56 1.69
C ALA A 292 5.82 6.09 0.54
N TRP A 293 7.04 5.57 0.37
CA TRP A 293 7.90 5.89 -0.78
C TRP A 293 7.25 5.42 -2.09
N PHE A 294 6.80 4.16 -2.12
CA PHE A 294 6.11 3.60 -3.28
C PHE A 294 4.73 4.22 -3.49
N ALA A 295 4.01 4.50 -2.40
CA ALA A 295 2.72 5.20 -2.47
C ALA A 295 2.86 6.56 -3.16
N GLN A 296 3.85 7.36 -2.74
CA GLN A 296 4.11 8.65 -3.35
C GLN A 296 4.52 8.52 -4.81
N GLN A 297 5.42 7.60 -5.14
CA GLN A 297 5.81 7.34 -6.52
C GLN A 297 4.58 7.03 -7.39
N SER A 298 3.77 6.05 -7.01
CA SER A 298 2.60 5.61 -7.77
C SER A 298 1.55 6.73 -7.93
N ALA A 299 1.33 7.51 -6.88
CA ALA A 299 0.44 8.67 -6.93
C ALA A 299 0.95 9.72 -7.92
N LEU A 300 2.24 10.03 -7.92
CA LEU A 300 2.84 10.99 -8.85
C LEU A 300 2.81 10.50 -10.31
N GLU A 301 3.16 9.24 -10.57
CA GLU A 301 3.11 8.63 -11.90
C GLU A 301 1.70 8.62 -12.50
N SER A 302 0.70 8.39 -11.65
CA SER A 302 -0.71 8.37 -12.06
C SER A 302 -1.39 9.75 -12.00
N ASN A 303 -0.67 10.79 -11.59
CA ASN A 303 -1.17 12.13 -11.29
C ASN A 303 -2.39 12.13 -10.34
N SER A 304 -2.33 11.27 -9.32
CA SER A 304 -3.34 11.16 -8.27
C SER A 304 -3.07 12.15 -7.13
N ASN A 305 -4.14 12.77 -6.63
CA ASN A 305 -4.12 13.69 -5.50
C ASN A 305 -4.00 12.96 -4.16
N LEU A 306 -4.58 11.76 -4.08
CA LEU A 306 -4.59 10.87 -2.92
C LEU A 306 -4.30 9.44 -3.37
N ILE A 307 -3.54 8.72 -2.57
CA ILE A 307 -3.41 7.26 -2.65
C ILE A 307 -3.79 6.62 -1.31
N VAL A 308 -4.58 5.56 -1.37
CA VAL A 308 -5.06 4.78 -0.23
C VAL A 308 -4.50 3.38 -0.32
N LEU A 309 -3.87 2.93 0.76
CA LEU A 309 -3.29 1.59 0.93
C LEU A 309 -3.88 0.87 2.14
N GLY A 310 -3.71 -0.45 2.19
CA GLY A 310 -3.80 -1.31 3.38
C GLY A 310 -2.47 -2.04 3.58
N HIS A 311 -2.48 -3.37 3.63
CA HIS A 311 -1.34 -4.30 3.54
C HIS A 311 -0.32 -4.28 4.69
N THR A 312 0.00 -3.12 5.27
CA THR A 312 1.02 -3.03 6.33
C THR A 312 0.46 -3.27 7.72
N HIS A 313 -0.87 -3.36 7.86
CA HIS A 313 -1.57 -3.48 9.14
C HIS A 313 -1.20 -2.34 10.12
N ALA A 314 -0.75 -1.20 9.60
CA ALA A 314 -0.34 -0.04 10.38
C ALA A 314 -1.09 1.19 9.86
N PRO A 315 -2.09 1.72 10.59
CA PRO A 315 -2.80 2.90 10.15
C PRO A 315 -1.85 4.10 10.06
N LYS A 316 -1.86 4.79 8.91
CA LYS A 316 -1.04 5.97 8.61
C LYS A 316 -1.89 7.07 8.02
N LEU A 317 -1.61 8.32 8.38
CA LEU A 317 -2.27 9.47 7.78
C LEU A 317 -1.25 10.52 7.35
N GLY A 318 -1.11 10.69 6.04
CA GLY A 318 -0.16 11.60 5.42
C GLY A 318 1.27 11.08 5.40
N ILE A 319 2.11 11.79 4.66
CA ILE A 319 3.55 11.55 4.58
C ILE A 319 4.24 12.80 5.12
N THR A 320 5.20 12.62 6.01
CA THR A 320 6.03 13.71 6.52
C THR A 320 6.77 14.35 5.35
N ASN A 321 6.49 15.63 5.10
CA ASN A 321 6.99 16.34 3.90
C ASN A 321 6.68 15.58 2.60
N GLY A 322 5.46 15.03 2.47
CA GLY A 322 4.99 14.39 1.25
C GLY A 322 4.49 15.40 0.20
N PHE A 323 4.51 14.98 -1.06
CA PHE A 323 4.01 15.76 -2.20
C PHE A 323 2.60 15.36 -2.66
N VAL A 324 2.03 14.32 -2.04
CA VAL A 324 0.69 13.76 -2.28
C VAL A 324 -0.02 13.47 -0.95
N GLN A 325 -1.35 13.39 -0.98
CA GLN A 325 -2.09 12.88 0.17
C GLN A 325 -1.98 11.35 0.22
N TYR A 326 -1.93 10.80 1.42
CA TYR A 326 -1.73 9.38 1.67
C TYR A 326 -2.53 8.95 2.89
N VAL A 327 -3.08 7.73 2.82
CA VAL A 327 -3.60 7.04 4.00
C VAL A 327 -3.32 5.55 3.85
N ASN A 328 -2.88 4.94 4.94
CA ASN A 328 -2.96 3.50 5.16
C ASN A 328 -4.12 3.29 6.15
N ASP A 329 -5.16 2.56 5.76
CA ASP A 329 -6.36 2.39 6.60
C ASP A 329 -6.13 1.46 7.80
N GLY A 330 -5.09 0.62 7.76
CA GLY A 330 -4.67 -0.22 8.87
C GLY A 330 -5.16 -1.65 8.70
N PHE A 331 -5.86 -2.19 9.71
CA PHE A 331 -6.33 -3.57 9.69
C PHE A 331 -7.41 -3.84 10.74
N GLU A 332 -8.10 -4.97 10.56
CA GLU A 332 -9.29 -5.35 11.31
C GLU A 332 -9.13 -6.70 12.04
N CYS A 333 -7.91 -7.21 12.11
CA CYS A 333 -7.59 -8.48 12.76
C CYS A 333 -6.50 -8.43 13.87
N PRO A 334 -6.38 -7.37 14.71
CA PRO A 334 -5.45 -7.39 15.83
C PRO A 334 -5.85 -8.46 16.85
N SER A 335 -4.88 -9.09 17.51
CA SER A 335 -5.17 -10.07 18.54
C SER A 335 -5.63 -9.45 19.86
N SER A 336 -6.39 -10.20 20.66
CA SER A 336 -6.97 -9.70 21.91
C SER A 336 -5.94 -9.17 22.91
N PRO A 337 -4.75 -9.79 23.10
CA PRO A 337 -3.74 -9.25 24.01
C PRO A 337 -3.16 -7.90 23.59
N ASP A 338 -3.28 -7.55 22.30
CA ASP A 338 -2.66 -6.36 21.73
C ASP A 338 -3.62 -5.17 21.63
N VAL A 339 -4.89 -5.34 22.05
CA VAL A 339 -5.92 -4.30 22.04
C VAL A 339 -6.23 -3.85 23.47
N PRO A 340 -5.72 -2.70 23.96
CA PRO A 340 -4.79 -1.73 23.34
C PRO A 340 -3.30 -2.14 23.38
N PRO A 341 -2.39 -1.53 22.56
CA PRO A 341 -2.56 -0.29 21.80
C PRO A 341 -3.01 -0.45 20.33
N GLN A 342 -3.11 -1.67 19.80
CA GLN A 342 -3.65 -1.89 18.46
C GLN A 342 -5.16 -1.61 18.44
N THR A 343 -5.66 -1.26 17.26
CA THR A 343 -7.03 -0.78 17.06
C THR A 343 -7.57 -1.27 15.73
N PHE A 344 -8.87 -1.55 15.69
CA PHE A 344 -9.62 -1.86 14.48
C PHE A 344 -9.88 -0.56 13.72
N THR A 345 -9.31 -0.39 12.52
CA THR A 345 -9.32 0.90 11.81
C THR A 345 -9.74 0.82 10.35
N PHE A 346 -10.46 1.86 9.92
CA PHE A 346 -10.87 2.05 8.53
C PHE A 346 -10.74 3.52 8.13
N ALA A 347 -10.70 3.81 6.82
CA ALA A 347 -10.57 5.18 6.32
C ALA A 347 -11.90 5.75 5.77
N VAL A 348 -12.06 7.07 5.93
CA VAL A 348 -13.15 7.85 5.32
C VAL A 348 -12.53 8.98 4.51
N ILE A 349 -12.85 9.02 3.22
CA ILE A 349 -12.32 9.97 2.25
C ILE A 349 -13.42 10.94 1.83
N ASP A 350 -13.16 12.24 1.89
CA ASP A 350 -13.98 13.26 1.24
C ASP A 350 -13.54 13.42 -0.21
N THR A 351 -14.42 13.12 -1.16
CA THR A 351 -14.08 13.07 -2.59
C THR A 351 -13.97 14.45 -3.23
N ASP A 352 -14.55 15.49 -2.62
CA ASP A 352 -14.48 16.86 -3.14
C ASP A 352 -13.14 17.53 -2.79
N THR A 353 -12.50 17.10 -1.70
CA THR A 353 -11.24 17.68 -1.19
C THR A 353 -10.05 16.72 -1.25
N CYS A 354 -10.31 15.44 -1.52
CA CYS A 354 -9.39 14.31 -1.35
C CYS A 354 -8.83 14.18 0.07
N GLN A 355 -9.44 14.79 1.08
CA GLN A 355 -9.00 14.67 2.46
C GLN A 355 -9.40 13.33 3.05
N SER A 356 -8.48 12.71 3.78
CA SER A 356 -8.68 11.43 4.45
C SER A 356 -8.74 11.59 5.97
N ASN A 357 -9.55 10.74 6.61
CA ASN A 357 -9.56 10.54 8.05
C ASN A 357 -9.48 9.04 8.35
N VAL A 358 -8.77 8.67 9.41
CA VAL A 358 -8.80 7.30 9.95
C VAL A 358 -9.74 7.28 11.15
N CYS A 359 -10.61 6.29 11.18
CA CYS A 359 -11.51 6.00 12.29
C CYS A 359 -11.09 4.70 12.95
N GLN A 360 -11.41 4.54 14.23
CA GLN A 360 -11.23 3.29 14.96
C GLN A 360 -12.54 2.83 15.60
N VAL A 361 -12.66 1.54 15.84
CA VAL A 361 -13.71 0.95 16.66
C VAL A 361 -13.19 0.74 18.08
N ILE A 362 -13.85 1.35 19.07
CA ILE A 362 -13.57 1.11 20.49
C ILE A 362 -14.70 0.33 21.14
N LYS A 363 -14.36 -0.63 22.02
CA LYS A 363 -15.34 -1.33 22.85
C LYS A 363 -15.48 -0.62 24.19
N GLN A 364 -16.66 -0.05 24.46
CA GLN A 364 -16.97 0.62 25.72
C GLN A 364 -18.32 0.16 26.26
N ASN A 365 -18.39 -0.26 27.52
CA ASN A 365 -19.63 -0.67 28.21
C ASN A 365 -20.47 -1.72 27.41
N ASN A 366 -19.80 -2.74 26.83
CA ASN A 366 -20.40 -3.74 25.94
C ASN A 366 -21.04 -3.19 24.64
N SER A 367 -20.72 -1.96 24.27
CA SER A 367 -21.05 -1.37 22.97
C SER A 367 -19.79 -1.10 22.16
N TYR A 368 -19.95 -1.03 20.85
CA TYR A 368 -18.88 -0.70 19.90
C TYR A 368 -19.16 0.69 19.34
N GLN A 369 -18.16 1.56 19.39
CA GLN A 369 -18.30 2.96 18.98
C GLN A 369 -17.22 3.31 17.97
N ILE A 370 -17.61 4.06 16.94
CA ILE A 370 -16.67 4.65 15.98
C ILE A 370 -16.20 5.99 16.52
N VAL A 371 -14.89 6.15 16.64
CA VAL A 371 -14.26 7.43 17.02
C VAL A 371 -13.12 7.77 16.06
N PRO A 372 -12.76 9.05 15.88
CA PRO A 372 -11.56 9.41 15.13
C PRO A 372 -10.31 8.75 15.72
N PHE A 373 -9.39 8.37 14.84
CA PHE A 373 -8.08 7.84 15.21
C PHE A 373 -6.97 8.75 14.69
N ALA A 374 -6.09 9.19 15.59
CA ALA A 374 -4.95 10.03 15.23
C ALA A 374 -3.80 9.15 14.72
N ALA A 375 -3.94 8.65 13.49
CA ALA A 375 -2.90 7.88 12.84
C ALA A 375 -1.63 8.72 12.64
N PRO A 376 -0.43 8.20 12.97
CA PRO A 376 0.81 8.91 12.73
C PRO A 376 1.08 9.05 11.22
N PRO A 377 1.82 10.08 10.80
CA PRO A 377 2.29 10.15 9.43
C PRO A 377 3.33 9.06 9.15
N ASP A 378 3.52 8.79 7.87
CA ASP A 378 4.59 7.91 7.38
C ASP A 378 5.75 8.75 6.80
N SER A 379 6.77 8.07 6.27
CA SER A 379 7.96 8.70 5.72
C SER A 379 8.45 7.98 4.46
N VAL A 380 8.87 8.77 3.47
CA VAL A 380 9.51 8.28 2.23
C VAL A 380 10.99 7.93 2.44
N ILE A 381 11.56 8.27 3.59
CA ILE A 381 12.93 7.93 4.00
C ILE A 381 12.94 7.13 5.30
N SER A 382 14.01 6.38 5.55
CA SER A 382 14.23 5.75 6.85
C SER A 382 14.46 6.79 7.95
N SER A 383 14.13 6.46 9.20
CA SER A 383 14.22 7.36 10.36
C SER A 383 15.64 7.85 10.68
N MET A 384 16.68 7.22 10.12
CA MET A 384 18.09 7.59 10.32
C MET A 384 18.67 8.41 9.16
N SER A 385 17.86 8.73 8.15
CA SER A 385 18.28 9.45 6.95
C SER A 385 17.76 10.88 6.94
N MET A 386 18.31 11.73 6.08
CA MET A 386 17.70 13.00 5.71
C MET A 386 17.26 12.92 4.25
N ASP A 387 16.15 13.58 3.92
CA ASP A 387 15.59 13.58 2.57
C ASP A 387 16.14 14.79 1.81
N TYR A 388 17.11 14.56 0.92
CA TYR A 388 17.66 15.61 0.05
C TYR A 388 17.00 15.62 -1.33
N SER A 389 15.74 15.16 -1.42
CA SER A 389 14.96 15.18 -2.65
C SER A 389 14.60 16.58 -3.14
N CYS A 390 14.42 16.69 -4.46
CA CYS A 390 13.67 17.76 -5.09
C CYS A 390 12.29 17.24 -5.51
N TYR A 391 11.23 17.81 -4.92
CA TYR A 391 9.84 17.64 -5.34
C TYR A 391 9.42 18.80 -6.21
N VAL A 392 9.18 18.54 -7.48
CA VAL A 392 9.01 19.61 -8.46
C VAL A 392 7.63 19.54 -9.09
N SER A 393 6.97 20.69 -9.18
CA SER A 393 5.74 20.87 -9.94
C SER A 393 5.92 21.94 -11.01
N ILE A 394 5.36 21.68 -12.19
CA ILE A 394 5.23 22.65 -13.27
C ILE A 394 3.74 22.91 -13.46
N ASP A 395 3.33 24.14 -13.19
CA ASP A 395 1.96 24.61 -13.29
C ASP A 395 1.78 25.34 -14.63
N ASN A 396 1.20 24.64 -15.60
CA ASN A 396 0.86 25.16 -16.92
C ASN A 396 -0.65 25.50 -17.02
N THR A 397 -1.32 25.69 -15.88
CA THR A 397 -2.78 25.94 -15.86
C THR A 397 -3.16 27.28 -16.49
N GLN A 398 -2.29 28.28 -16.37
CA GLN A 398 -2.43 29.59 -17.02
C GLN A 398 -1.56 29.73 -18.28
N GLY A 399 -0.77 28.70 -18.61
CA GLY A 399 0.08 28.70 -19.77
C GLY A 399 -0.70 28.61 -21.08
N LYS A 400 -0.07 29.05 -22.17
CA LYS A 400 -0.72 29.21 -23.48
C LYS A 400 -0.35 28.14 -24.51
N SER A 401 0.63 27.31 -24.20
CA SER A 401 1.16 26.31 -25.13
C SER A 401 1.44 24.99 -24.43
N THR A 402 1.32 23.90 -25.18
CA THR A 402 1.81 22.60 -24.75
C THR A 402 3.33 22.66 -24.67
N LEU A 403 3.86 22.19 -23.55
CA LEU A 403 5.28 21.98 -23.34
C LEU A 403 5.62 20.55 -23.77
N THR A 404 6.65 20.38 -24.60
CA THR A 404 7.16 19.05 -24.97
C THR A 404 8.59 18.90 -24.48
N LEU A 405 8.86 17.82 -23.74
CA LEU A 405 10.19 17.56 -23.21
C LEU A 405 11.16 17.32 -24.40
N THR A 406 12.23 18.12 -24.47
CA THR A 406 13.15 18.14 -25.63
C THR A 406 14.11 16.96 -25.64
N LYS A 407 14.44 16.45 -24.47
CA LYS A 407 15.31 15.29 -24.21
C LYS A 407 14.96 14.71 -22.84
N PRO A 408 15.24 13.42 -22.58
CA PRO A 408 15.11 12.88 -21.24
C PRO A 408 15.76 13.80 -20.22
N ALA A 409 15.08 14.01 -19.08
CA ALA A 409 15.58 14.89 -18.03
C ALA A 409 16.96 14.42 -17.57
N THR A 410 17.84 15.37 -17.28
CA THR A 410 19.20 15.07 -16.85
C THR A 410 19.34 15.38 -15.36
N ASN A 411 20.14 14.58 -14.69
CA ASN A 411 20.53 14.76 -13.30
C ASN A 411 22.06 14.74 -13.22
N GLU A 412 22.63 15.69 -12.49
CA GLU A 412 24.04 15.65 -12.10
C GLU A 412 24.21 14.80 -10.84
N HIS A 413 23.23 14.89 -9.93
CA HIS A 413 23.18 14.16 -8.67
C HIS A 413 21.77 13.66 -8.37
N GLY A 414 21.68 12.49 -7.72
CA GLY A 414 20.42 11.81 -7.44
C GLY A 414 19.95 10.95 -8.62
N TYR A 415 18.69 10.53 -8.56
CA TYR A 415 18.01 9.73 -9.60
C TYR A 415 16.52 10.08 -9.63
N TYR A 416 15.92 10.11 -10.82
CA TYR A 416 14.49 10.39 -10.94
C TYR A 416 13.70 9.15 -10.50
N VAL A 417 12.98 9.29 -9.39
CA VAL A 417 11.98 8.30 -8.95
C VAL A 417 10.76 8.41 -9.85
N VAL A 418 10.33 9.65 -10.11
CA VAL A 418 9.31 9.96 -11.12
C VAL A 418 9.91 10.97 -12.08
N SER A 419 10.01 10.60 -13.35
CA SER A 419 10.61 11.44 -14.38
C SER A 419 9.66 12.58 -14.78
N PRO A 420 10.19 13.74 -15.20
CA PRO A 420 9.38 14.79 -15.83
C PRO A 420 8.60 14.22 -17.03
N PRO A 421 7.30 14.53 -17.17
CA PRO A 421 6.47 13.94 -18.21
C PRO A 421 6.86 14.47 -19.60
N GLN A 422 6.64 13.65 -20.63
CA GLN A 422 6.99 14.00 -22.01
C GLN A 422 6.23 15.22 -22.53
N GLN A 423 5.00 15.46 -22.06
CA GLN A 423 4.17 16.60 -22.44
C GLN A 423 3.44 17.19 -21.24
N ILE A 424 3.20 18.50 -21.28
CA ILE A 424 2.39 19.24 -20.30
C ILE A 424 1.48 20.19 -21.09
N ASN A 425 0.17 19.95 -21.10
CA ASN A 425 -0.79 20.75 -21.85
C ASN A 425 -1.19 22.03 -21.11
N PRO A 426 -1.70 23.05 -21.81
CA PRO A 426 -2.38 24.17 -21.18
C PRO A 426 -3.53 23.67 -20.29
N GLY A 427 -3.65 24.20 -19.08
CA GLY A 427 -4.66 23.76 -18.12
C GLY A 427 -4.18 22.64 -17.18
N GLU A 428 -2.98 22.11 -17.37
CA GLU A 428 -2.44 21.03 -16.53
C GLU A 428 -1.43 21.53 -15.50
N GLN A 429 -1.36 20.82 -14.38
CA GLN A 429 -0.23 20.85 -13.46
C GLN A 429 0.30 19.43 -13.36
N VAL A 430 1.63 19.31 -13.43
CA VAL A 430 2.31 18.02 -13.29
C VAL A 430 3.30 18.07 -12.14
N LYS A 431 3.61 16.90 -11.58
CA LYS A 431 4.54 16.72 -10.48
C LYS A 431 5.53 15.61 -10.83
N PHE A 432 6.76 15.75 -10.40
CA PHE A 432 7.80 14.73 -10.55
C PHE A 432 8.82 14.83 -9.41
N TRP A 433 9.68 13.81 -9.29
CA TRP A 433 10.49 13.61 -8.09
C TRP A 433 11.89 13.11 -8.43
N LEU A 434 12.88 13.91 -8.04
CA LEU A 434 14.30 13.56 -8.05
C LEU A 434 14.73 13.28 -6.61
N GLN A 435 15.20 12.08 -6.30
CA GLN A 435 15.68 11.71 -4.97
C GLN A 435 17.21 11.59 -4.95
N ASP A 436 17.81 11.88 -3.80
CA ASP A 436 19.24 11.69 -3.59
C ASP A 436 19.60 10.21 -3.57
N ALA A 437 20.78 9.89 -4.10
CA ALA A 437 21.37 8.57 -3.96
C ALA A 437 22.26 8.54 -2.70
N PRO A 438 22.50 7.36 -2.09
CA PRO A 438 23.44 7.23 -0.98
C PRO A 438 24.78 7.93 -1.27
N GLY A 439 25.15 8.91 -0.44
CA GLY A 439 26.35 9.71 -0.65
C GLY A 439 26.25 11.11 -0.05
N LEU A 440 27.14 12.00 -0.49
CA LEU A 440 27.28 13.37 0.04
C LEU A 440 26.80 14.46 -0.93
N SER A 441 26.18 14.10 -2.06
CA SER A 441 25.86 15.08 -3.11
C SER A 441 24.46 15.69 -2.99
N GLY A 442 23.47 14.94 -2.49
CA GLY A 442 22.06 15.35 -2.51
C GLY A 442 21.47 15.21 -3.91
N THR A 443 20.66 16.15 -4.34
CA THR A 443 20.06 16.16 -5.69
C THR A 443 20.38 17.41 -6.49
N GLN A 444 20.54 17.23 -7.80
CA GLN A 444 20.62 18.32 -8.77
C GLN A 444 20.15 17.82 -10.14
N GLY A 445 19.16 18.48 -10.71
CA GLY A 445 18.56 18.11 -11.98
C GLY A 445 18.07 19.29 -12.80
N SER A 446 17.76 19.00 -14.06
CA SER A 446 17.23 19.95 -15.01
C SER A 446 16.26 19.26 -15.99
N ALA A 447 15.17 19.95 -16.32
CA ALA A 447 14.21 19.53 -17.35
C ALA A 447 14.05 20.64 -18.39
N VAL A 448 14.20 20.30 -19.68
CA VAL A 448 14.13 21.27 -20.79
C VAL A 448 12.94 20.98 -21.68
N TYR A 449 11.99 21.91 -21.74
CA TYR A 449 10.79 21.81 -22.56
C TYR A 449 10.80 22.81 -23.70
N SER A 450 10.29 22.43 -24.86
CA SER A 450 9.99 23.34 -25.96
C SER A 450 8.51 23.74 -25.92
N GLN A 451 8.25 24.99 -26.27
CA GLN A 451 6.91 25.51 -26.51
C GLN A 451 6.58 25.43 -28.01
N VAL A 452 5.29 25.31 -28.33
CA VAL A 452 4.79 25.54 -29.70
C VAL A 452 5.23 26.94 -30.15
N GLY A 453 6.09 27.02 -31.16
CA GLY A 453 6.73 28.27 -31.63
C GLY A 453 8.26 28.33 -31.45
N GLY A 454 8.88 27.33 -30.80
CA GLY A 454 10.33 27.09 -30.85
C GLY A 454 11.15 27.61 -29.66
N ASN A 455 10.55 28.35 -28.72
CA ASN A 455 11.23 28.77 -27.49
C ASN A 455 11.41 27.59 -26.54
N SER A 456 12.57 27.49 -25.88
CA SER A 456 12.85 26.47 -24.87
C SER A 456 12.81 27.08 -23.46
N LEU A 457 12.23 26.33 -22.53
CA LEU A 457 12.21 26.61 -21.10
C LEU A 457 13.06 25.55 -20.39
N THR A 458 14.05 25.98 -19.63
CA THR A 458 14.90 25.10 -18.82
C THR A 458 14.54 25.30 -17.37
N PHE A 459 14.13 24.24 -16.68
CA PHE A 459 13.80 24.25 -15.25
C PHE A 459 14.90 23.56 -14.47
N ASP A 460 15.67 24.30 -13.69
CA ASP A 460 16.76 23.79 -12.87
C ASP A 460 16.38 23.76 -11.40
N TYR A 461 16.81 22.73 -10.68
CA TYR A 461 16.54 22.54 -9.25
C TYR A 461 17.63 21.70 -8.58
N ALA A 462 17.99 22.08 -7.35
CA ALA A 462 18.96 21.35 -6.54
C ALA A 462 18.67 21.45 -5.04
N CYS A 463 18.90 20.32 -4.36
CA CYS A 463 18.86 20.17 -2.91
C CYS A 463 20.16 19.45 -2.48
N PRO A 464 21.29 20.18 -2.42
CA PRO A 464 22.58 19.59 -2.10
C PRO A 464 22.71 19.28 -0.60
N THR A 465 23.66 18.41 -0.22
CA THR A 465 24.00 18.23 1.20
C THR A 465 24.96 19.29 1.73
N GLY A 466 25.15 19.31 3.06
CA GLY A 466 26.19 20.09 3.71
C GLY A 466 25.88 21.59 3.81
N LEU A 467 26.86 22.44 3.48
CA LEU A 467 26.75 23.90 3.57
C LEU A 467 26.23 24.57 2.29
N SER A 468 26.02 23.78 1.23
CA SER A 468 25.49 24.27 -0.03
C SER A 468 24.01 24.61 0.12
N SER A 469 23.57 25.69 -0.53
CA SER A 469 22.16 26.12 -0.48
C SER A 469 21.33 25.45 -1.57
N ASN A 470 20.05 25.21 -1.27
CA ASN A 470 19.06 24.87 -2.29
C ASN A 470 19.05 25.94 -3.40
N SER A 471 18.74 25.54 -4.64
CA SER A 471 18.68 26.45 -5.78
C SER A 471 17.62 26.01 -6.80
N CYS A 472 17.02 26.98 -7.50
CA CYS A 472 16.18 26.73 -8.67
C CYS A 472 16.16 27.93 -9.61
N SER A 473 15.92 27.70 -10.90
CA SER A 473 15.81 28.74 -11.94
C SER A 473 15.01 28.25 -13.15
N GLY A 474 14.68 29.16 -14.06
CA GLY A 474 14.09 28.82 -15.36
C GLY A 474 12.77 29.49 -15.70
N ALA A 475 11.95 29.72 -14.69
CA ALA A 475 10.64 30.36 -14.80
C ALA A 475 10.32 31.10 -13.50
N ASN A 476 9.11 31.68 -13.42
CA ASN A 476 8.58 32.13 -12.15
C ASN A 476 8.38 30.93 -11.22
N PHE A 477 8.70 31.07 -9.94
CA PHE A 477 8.61 29.95 -9.00
C PHE A 477 8.23 30.33 -7.58
N TYR A 478 7.72 29.35 -6.84
CA TYR A 478 7.64 29.33 -5.39
C TYR A 478 8.46 28.17 -4.85
N THR A 479 9.01 28.32 -3.64
CA THR A 479 9.77 27.24 -2.97
C THR A 479 9.26 26.97 -1.56
N SER A 480 9.42 25.72 -1.11
CA SER A 480 9.13 25.27 0.25
C SER A 480 10.14 24.21 0.70
N ASN A 481 10.17 23.90 2.00
CA ASN A 481 10.90 22.78 2.58
C ASN A 481 9.97 21.79 3.33
N ASP A 482 8.65 21.99 3.25
CA ASP A 482 7.63 21.15 3.88
C ASP A 482 6.43 20.87 2.95
N GLY A 483 6.45 21.41 1.72
CA GLY A 483 5.39 21.28 0.73
C GLY A 483 4.10 22.07 1.04
N VAL A 484 4.00 22.70 2.22
CA VAL A 484 2.80 23.38 2.72
C VAL A 484 3.00 24.89 2.80
N ASN A 485 4.11 25.34 3.40
CA ASN A 485 4.42 26.74 3.65
C ASN A 485 5.31 27.30 2.53
N TRP A 486 4.67 27.77 1.46
CA TRP A 486 5.32 28.34 0.29
C TRP A 486 5.84 29.76 0.54
N GLY A 487 7.08 30.02 0.08
CA GLY A 487 7.72 31.33 0.17
C GLY A 487 7.17 32.39 -0.79
N GLN A 488 7.88 33.51 -0.92
CA GLN A 488 7.52 34.56 -1.88
C GLN A 488 7.90 34.17 -3.32
N LEU A 489 7.21 34.79 -4.29
CA LEU A 489 7.51 34.58 -5.71
C LEU A 489 8.97 34.90 -6.02
N ASN A 490 9.65 33.99 -6.72
CA ASN A 490 11.05 34.07 -7.14
C ASN A 490 12.06 34.18 -5.98
N GLN A 491 11.65 33.79 -4.78
CA GLN A 491 12.54 33.66 -3.63
C GLN A 491 12.85 32.19 -3.36
N VAL A 492 14.14 31.87 -3.32
CA VAL A 492 14.61 30.52 -3.01
C VAL A 492 14.73 30.34 -1.49
N LYS A 493 14.08 29.31 -0.95
CA LYS A 493 14.28 28.83 0.41
C LYS A 493 15.62 28.08 0.48
N LYS A 494 16.68 28.83 0.81
CA LYS A 494 18.08 28.37 0.73
C LYS A 494 18.44 27.21 1.67
N SER A 495 17.65 26.97 2.72
CA SER A 495 17.91 25.96 3.74
C SER A 495 16.67 25.13 4.07
N GLY A 496 16.91 23.94 4.62
CA GLY A 496 15.89 22.94 4.93
C GLY A 496 15.71 21.94 3.81
N HIS A 497 15.37 20.72 4.19
CA HIS A 497 15.25 19.56 3.32
C HIS A 497 14.01 18.76 3.72
N PRO A 498 13.29 18.16 2.76
CA PRO A 498 13.54 18.17 1.31
C PRO A 498 13.21 19.53 0.66
N PHE A 499 13.51 19.69 -0.63
CA PHE A 499 13.28 20.93 -1.37
C PHE A 499 12.08 20.80 -2.31
N PHE A 500 11.10 21.68 -2.15
CA PHE A 500 9.92 21.75 -3.00
C PHE A 500 10.01 22.96 -3.92
N VAL A 501 9.75 22.75 -5.20
CA VAL A 501 9.73 23.80 -6.22
C VAL A 501 8.42 23.75 -6.99
N LYS A 502 7.74 24.88 -7.10
CA LYS A 502 6.57 25.07 -7.95
C LYS A 502 6.88 26.12 -8.99
N PHE A 503 7.13 25.70 -10.22
CA PHE A 503 7.24 26.59 -11.37
C PHE A 503 5.84 26.97 -11.88
N VAL A 504 5.66 28.24 -12.23
CA VAL A 504 4.40 28.79 -12.75
C VAL A 504 4.66 29.50 -14.08
N LEU A 505 3.82 29.25 -15.08
CA LEU A 505 3.97 29.75 -16.45
C LEU A 505 2.89 30.76 -16.85
#